data_AF-A0A6L5K3Q7-F1
#
_entry.id   AF-A0A6L5K3Q7-F1
#
_cell.length_a   1.000
_cell.length_b   1.000
_cell.length_c   1.000
_cell.angle_alpha   90.00
_cell.angle_beta   90.00
_cell.angle_gamma   90.00
#
_symmetry.space_group_name_H-M   'P 1'
#
loop_
_entity.id
_entity.type
_entity.pdbx_description
1 polymer ?
#
loop_
_entity_poly.entity_id
_entity_poly.type
_entity_poly.pdbx_seq_one_letter_code
_entity_poly.pdbx_strand_id
1 'polypeptide(L)'
;MKAAVLLVFFNGILLCVGWIMVLYAYPRLPQKIPIWLDLLGQQHIFVTKSPLFFLYILAQTLFFIFFYFLARKISSRIAVSWREELFKEYVYLTLIFINLIFIHVQRSLILVARQVERGVDKFYFYSLFGIILILIPYFRMRVRLARRWKEEETPAQDSHTKH
;
A
#
# COMPACT_ATOMS: atom_id res chain seq x y z
N MET A 1 -14.47 -2.36 -16.19
CA MET A 1 -13.16 -1.78 -15.79
C MET A 1 -12.40 -2.86 -15.02
N LYS A 2 -11.16 -3.20 -15.39
CA LYS A 2 -10.40 -4.25 -14.70
C LYS A 2 -10.00 -3.79 -13.29
N ALA A 3 -10.23 -4.61 -12.26
CA ALA A 3 -10.00 -4.23 -10.86
C ALA A 3 -8.56 -3.75 -10.59
N ALA A 4 -7.57 -4.34 -11.24
CA ALA A 4 -6.17 -3.90 -11.15
C ALA A 4 -5.96 -2.42 -11.57
N VAL A 5 -6.66 -1.95 -12.61
CA VAL A 5 -6.55 -0.54 -13.07
C VAL A 5 -7.12 0.41 -12.02
N LEU A 6 -8.26 0.03 -11.43
CA LEU A 6 -8.89 0.78 -10.35
C LEU A 6 -7.97 0.87 -9.12
N LEU A 7 -7.30 -0.23 -8.76
CA LEU A 7 -6.35 -0.26 -7.65
C LEU A 7 -5.12 0.62 -7.92
N VAL A 8 -4.58 0.64 -9.15
CA VAL A 8 -3.49 1.56 -9.53
C VAL A 8 -3.94 3.01 -9.38
N PHE A 9 -5.14 3.34 -9.85
CA PHE A 9 -5.70 4.68 -9.74
C PHE A 9 -5.83 5.12 -8.27
N PHE A 10 -6.37 4.27 -7.39
CA PHE A 10 -6.45 4.57 -5.96
C PHE A 10 -5.08 4.72 -5.30
N ASN A 11 -4.11 3.86 -5.64
CA ASN A 11 -2.74 4.04 -5.16
C ASN A 11 -2.13 5.37 -5.63
N GLY A 12 -2.45 5.81 -6.85
CA GLY A 12 -2.06 7.12 -7.36
C GLY A 12 -2.68 8.25 -6.54
N ILE A 13 -3.98 8.18 -6.24
CA ILE A 13 -4.66 9.15 -5.36
C ILE A 13 -3.99 9.19 -3.99
N LEU A 14 -3.73 8.05 -3.36
CA LEU A 14 -3.11 7.98 -2.04
C LEU A 14 -1.71 8.61 -2.04
N LEU A 15 -0.92 8.37 -3.09
CA LEU A 15 0.38 9.01 -3.27
C LEU A 15 0.25 10.53 -3.43
N CYS A 16 -0.70 11.01 -4.25
CA CYS A 16 -0.98 12.43 -4.40
C CYS A 16 -1.40 13.08 -3.08
N VAL A 17 -2.26 12.42 -2.30
CA VAL A 17 -2.67 12.89 -0.97
C VAL A 17 -1.47 13.01 -0.04
N GLY A 18 -0.55 12.03 -0.04
CA GLY A 18 0.70 12.11 0.72
C GLY A 18 1.56 13.31 0.34
N TRP A 19 1.75 13.55 -0.96
CA TRP A 19 2.48 14.73 -1.46
C TRP A 19 1.82 16.04 -1.07
N ILE A 20 0.50 16.16 -1.26
CA ILE A 20 -0.27 17.35 -0.87
C ILE A 20 -0.13 17.60 0.64
N MET A 21 -0.25 16.56 1.45
CA MET A 21 -0.13 16.65 2.91
C MET A 21 1.24 17.21 3.32
N VAL A 22 2.32 16.66 2.77
CA VAL A 22 3.69 17.09 3.11
C VAL A 22 3.97 18.51 2.61
N LEU A 23 3.62 18.83 1.36
CA LEU A 23 3.83 20.16 0.78
C LEU A 23 3.02 21.24 1.50
N TYR A 24 1.82 20.91 1.96
CA TYR A 24 0.97 21.81 2.71
C TYR A 24 1.42 21.96 4.18
N ALA A 25 1.82 20.86 4.82
CA ALA A 25 2.19 20.86 6.23
C ALA A 25 3.57 21.46 6.46
N TYR A 26 4.57 21.09 5.67
CA TYR A 26 5.97 21.47 5.86
C TYR A 26 6.20 22.98 6.07
N PRO A 27 5.66 23.91 5.26
CA PRO A 27 5.84 25.35 5.50
C PRO A 27 5.24 25.81 6.84
N ARG A 28 4.18 25.14 7.31
CA ARG A 28 3.46 25.45 8.57
C ARG A 28 4.00 24.70 9.79
N LEU A 29 5.03 23.87 9.64
CA LEU A 29 5.65 23.18 10.77
C LEU A 29 6.54 24.13 11.57
N PRO A 30 6.59 23.98 12.91
CA PRO A 30 7.46 24.77 13.77
C PRO A 30 8.95 24.51 13.47
N GLN A 31 9.83 25.37 13.99
CA GLN A 31 11.28 25.25 13.78
C GLN A 31 11.86 23.95 14.34
N LYS A 32 11.22 23.36 15.35
CA LYS A 32 11.62 22.07 15.92
C LYS A 32 10.63 21.00 15.50
N ILE A 33 11.10 19.94 14.85
CA ILE A 33 10.30 18.82 14.38
C ILE A 33 10.87 17.49 14.85
N PRO A 34 10.04 16.47 15.14
CA PRO A 34 10.51 15.11 15.34
C PRO A 34 11.01 14.53 14.01
N ILE A 35 12.18 13.89 14.00
CA ILE A 35 12.63 13.09 12.84
C ILE A 35 11.90 11.76 12.79
N TRP A 36 11.68 11.17 13.97
CA TRP A 36 11.15 9.83 14.13
C TRP A 36 9.98 9.83 15.09
N LEU A 37 9.08 8.87 14.91
CA LEU A 37 7.94 8.67 15.77
C LEU A 37 8.29 7.75 16.91
N ASP A 38 7.83 8.10 18.11
CA ASP A 38 7.92 7.18 19.20
C ASP A 38 6.92 6.01 19.03
N LEU A 39 7.44 4.85 18.65
CA LEU A 39 6.68 3.60 18.58
C LEU A 39 6.70 2.82 19.91
N LEU A 40 7.67 3.09 20.79
CA LEU A 40 8.01 2.24 21.95
C LEU A 40 8.04 2.97 23.31
N GLY A 41 7.57 4.22 23.40
CA GLY A 41 7.59 5.01 24.65
C GLY A 41 8.88 5.83 24.87
N GLN A 42 9.72 5.99 23.86
CA GLN A 42 10.93 6.81 23.87
C GLN A 42 10.67 8.31 23.73
N GLN A 43 11.55 9.13 24.30
CA GLN A 43 11.46 10.59 24.17
C GLN A 43 11.67 11.04 22.72
N HIS A 44 10.83 11.97 22.26
CA HIS A 44 10.93 12.51 20.91
C HIS A 44 12.16 13.42 20.80
N ILE A 45 13.08 13.07 19.89
CA ILE A 45 14.21 13.93 19.56
C ILE A 45 13.72 15.01 18.59
N PHE A 46 13.48 16.20 19.14
CA PHE A 46 13.15 17.38 18.35
C PHE A 46 14.43 17.99 17.78
N VAL A 47 14.53 18.02 16.46
CA VAL A 47 15.63 18.67 15.74
C VAL A 47 15.16 19.90 15.01
N THR A 48 16.11 20.73 14.59
CA THR A 48 15.84 21.84 13.69
C THR A 48 15.23 21.34 12.38
N LYS A 49 14.22 22.07 11.89
CA LYS A 49 13.51 21.82 10.64
C LYS A 49 14.49 21.50 9.52
N SER A 50 14.34 20.29 8.97
CA SER A 50 15.27 19.73 8.00
C SER A 50 14.49 19.12 6.82
N PRO A 51 15.06 19.18 5.59
CA PRO A 51 14.53 18.47 4.43
C PRO A 51 14.42 16.95 4.62
N LEU A 52 15.05 16.37 5.65
CA LEU A 52 14.90 14.96 6.02
C LEU A 52 13.44 14.55 6.25
N PHE A 53 12.55 15.49 6.58
CA PHE A 53 11.11 15.24 6.66
C PHE A 53 10.52 14.66 5.36
N PHE A 54 11.07 15.02 4.19
CA PHE A 54 10.58 14.52 2.90
C PHE A 54 10.98 13.05 2.63
N LEU A 55 11.86 12.45 3.44
CA LEU A 55 12.30 11.07 3.25
C LEU A 55 11.12 10.09 3.24
N TYR A 56 10.09 10.33 4.08
CA TYR A 56 8.91 9.48 4.14
C TYR A 56 8.09 9.49 2.84
N ILE A 57 7.89 10.65 2.22
CA ILE A 57 7.12 10.75 0.96
C ILE A 57 7.94 10.28 -0.24
N LEU A 58 9.26 10.48 -0.20
CA LEU A 58 10.18 9.92 -1.19
C LEU A 58 10.19 8.39 -1.12
N ALA A 59 10.29 7.82 0.08
CA ALA A 59 10.17 6.38 0.29
C ALA A 59 8.83 5.86 -0.23
N GLN A 60 7.71 6.49 0.12
CA GLN A 60 6.38 6.12 -0.39
C GLN A 60 6.33 6.12 -1.94
N THR A 61 6.93 7.12 -2.58
CA THR A 61 7.03 7.22 -4.05
C THR A 61 7.87 6.08 -4.64
N LEU A 62 9.01 5.77 -4.01
CA LEU A 62 9.87 4.65 -4.42
C LEU A 62 9.15 3.30 -4.28
N PHE A 63 8.41 3.10 -3.18
CA PHE A 63 7.57 1.91 -3.00
C PHE A 63 6.51 1.81 -4.09
N PHE A 64 5.82 2.90 -4.43
CA PHE A 64 4.85 2.90 -5.52
C PHE A 64 5.48 2.50 -6.86
N ILE A 65 6.60 3.11 -7.22
CA ILE A 65 7.33 2.82 -8.46
C ILE A 65 7.80 1.36 -8.47
N PHE A 66 8.41 0.90 -7.38
CA PHE A 66 8.90 -0.47 -7.24
C PHE A 66 7.77 -1.49 -7.42
N PHE A 67 6.64 -1.33 -6.72
CA PHE A 67 5.50 -2.25 -6.82
C PHE A 67 4.84 -2.20 -8.21
N TYR A 68 4.78 -1.03 -8.84
CA TYR A 68 4.29 -0.91 -10.21
C TYR A 68 5.15 -1.70 -11.21
N PHE A 69 6.48 -1.56 -11.12
CA PHE A 69 7.40 -2.34 -11.95
C PHE A 69 7.38 -3.83 -11.60
N LEU A 70 7.28 -4.18 -10.31
CA LEU A 70 7.19 -5.56 -9.84
C LEU A 70 5.95 -6.26 -10.41
N ALA A 71 4.79 -5.58 -10.34
CA ALA A 71 3.54 -6.05 -10.92
C ALA A 71 3.72 -6.32 -12.42
N ARG A 72 4.26 -5.35 -13.17
CA ARG A 72 4.45 -5.47 -14.62
C ARG A 72 5.43 -6.57 -15.01
N LYS A 73 6.58 -6.68 -14.32
CA LYS A 73 7.66 -7.61 -14.66
C LYS A 73 7.32 -9.06 -14.31
N ILE A 74 6.63 -9.29 -13.21
CA ILE A 74 6.22 -10.64 -12.82
C ILE A 74 4.98 -11.06 -13.61
N SER A 75 4.02 -10.17 -13.82
CA SER A 75 2.80 -10.50 -14.55
C SER A 75 3.08 -10.89 -15.99
N SER A 76 4.06 -10.25 -16.66
CA SER A 76 4.44 -10.62 -18.03
C SER A 76 5.01 -12.03 -18.17
N ARG A 77 5.41 -12.67 -17.06
CA ARG A 77 5.87 -14.07 -17.02
C ARG A 77 4.75 -15.06 -16.73
N ILE A 78 3.54 -14.59 -16.40
CA ILE A 78 2.40 -15.44 -16.11
C ILE A 78 1.64 -15.68 -17.42
N ALA A 79 1.74 -16.90 -17.96
CA ALA A 79 1.07 -17.27 -19.21
C ALA A 79 -0.46 -17.31 -19.10
N VAL A 80 -0.99 -17.47 -17.87
CA VAL A 80 -2.42 -17.66 -17.60
C VAL A 80 -3.06 -16.33 -17.22
N SER A 81 -3.95 -15.81 -18.07
CA SER A 81 -4.56 -14.47 -17.94
C SER A 81 -5.26 -14.21 -16.60
N TRP A 82 -6.08 -15.15 -16.11
CA TRP A 82 -6.78 -14.98 -14.84
C TRP A 82 -5.82 -14.94 -13.64
N ARG A 83 -4.72 -15.69 -13.69
CA ARG A 83 -3.69 -15.70 -12.65
C ARG A 83 -2.86 -14.42 -12.68
N GLU A 84 -2.64 -13.88 -13.88
CA GLU A 84 -1.99 -12.59 -14.09
C GLU A 84 -2.78 -11.47 -13.42
N GLU A 85 -4.10 -11.41 -13.63
CA GLU A 85 -4.98 -10.39 -13.06
C GLU A 85 -5.05 -10.49 -11.53
N LEU A 86 -5.21 -11.70 -10.98
CA LEU A 86 -5.19 -11.93 -9.53
C LEU A 86 -3.88 -11.48 -8.88
N PHE A 87 -2.75 -11.73 -9.53
CA PHE A 87 -1.45 -11.32 -9.02
C PHE A 87 -1.32 -9.79 -8.99
N LYS A 88 -1.74 -9.10 -10.06
CA LYS A 88 -1.77 -7.63 -10.08
C LYS A 88 -2.66 -7.06 -8.98
N GLU A 89 -3.86 -7.62 -8.79
CA GLU A 89 -4.77 -7.23 -7.70
C GLU A 89 -4.08 -7.36 -6.34
N TYR A 90 -3.44 -8.49 -6.07
CA TYR A 90 -2.73 -8.73 -4.82
C TYR A 90 -1.60 -7.71 -4.58
N VAL A 91 -0.77 -7.44 -5.59
CA VAL A 91 0.35 -6.50 -5.48
C VAL A 91 -0.15 -5.08 -5.23
N TYR A 92 -1.16 -4.62 -5.99
CA TYR A 92 -1.69 -3.27 -5.80
C TYR A 92 -2.51 -3.10 -4.53
N LEU A 93 -3.19 -4.15 -4.06
CA LEU A 93 -3.89 -4.12 -2.78
C LEU A 93 -2.88 -4.06 -1.61
N THR A 94 -1.78 -4.83 -1.69
CA THR A 94 -0.67 -4.71 -0.73
C THR A 94 -0.10 -3.28 -0.71
N LEU A 95 0.06 -2.68 -1.89
CA LEU A 95 0.54 -1.31 -2.02
C LEU A 95 -0.41 -0.28 -1.38
N ILE A 96 -1.74 -0.51 -1.40
CA ILE A 96 -2.70 0.37 -0.70
C ILE A 96 -2.39 0.40 0.80
N PHE A 97 -2.20 -0.76 1.43
CA PHE A 97 -1.89 -0.81 2.85
C PHE A 97 -0.54 -0.18 3.17
N ILE A 98 0.47 -0.39 2.34
CA ILE A 98 1.77 0.30 2.48
C ILE A 98 1.59 1.82 2.39
N ASN A 99 0.81 2.31 1.42
CA ASN A 99 0.50 3.74 1.29
C ASN A 99 -0.21 4.29 2.54
N LEU A 100 -1.18 3.55 3.09
CA LEU A 100 -1.85 3.93 4.33
C LEU A 100 -0.89 3.99 5.52
N ILE A 101 0.09 3.08 5.60
CA ILE A 101 1.14 3.11 6.63
C ILE A 101 1.96 4.40 6.50
N PHE A 102 2.43 4.75 5.29
CA PHE A 102 3.19 5.98 5.07
C PHE A 102 2.39 7.24 5.40
N ILE A 103 1.14 7.32 4.96
CA ILE A 103 0.24 8.43 5.26
C ILE A 103 0.02 8.56 6.77
N HIS A 104 -0.17 7.44 7.48
CA HIS A 104 -0.35 7.44 8.93
C HIS A 104 0.89 7.93 9.68
N VAL A 105 2.06 7.45 9.27
CA VAL A 105 3.36 7.87 9.81
C VAL A 105 3.58 9.37 9.57
N GLN A 106 3.34 9.86 8.35
CA GLN A 106 3.46 11.29 8.02
C GLN A 106 2.48 12.16 8.81
N ARG A 107 1.20 11.77 8.87
CA ARG A 107 0.16 12.47 9.65
C ARG A 107 0.57 12.55 11.12
N SER A 108 0.98 11.43 11.70
CA SER A 108 1.40 11.37 13.10
C SER A 108 2.62 12.26 13.35
N LEU A 109 3.62 12.27 12.46
CA LEU A 109 4.78 13.16 12.57
C LEU A 109 4.37 14.64 12.57
N ILE A 110 3.46 15.02 11.68
CA ILE A 110 2.95 16.40 11.58
C ILE A 110 2.22 16.80 12.88
N LEU A 111 1.41 15.91 13.44
CA LEU A 111 0.64 16.19 14.65
C LEU A 111 1.51 16.25 15.91
N VAL A 112 2.50 15.37 16.01
CA VAL A 112 3.53 15.42 17.06
C VAL A 112 4.37 16.69 16.93
N ALA A 113 4.76 17.08 15.72
CA ALA A 113 5.50 18.33 15.49
C ALA A 113 4.71 19.55 15.99
N ARG A 114 3.39 19.54 15.85
CA ARG A 114 2.50 20.60 16.37
C ARG A 114 2.15 20.44 17.85
N GLN A 115 2.68 19.42 18.52
CA GLN A 115 2.37 19.08 19.92
C GLN A 115 0.86 18.83 20.17
N VAL A 116 0.13 18.41 19.13
CA VAL A 116 -1.32 18.12 19.21
C VAL A 116 -1.56 16.67 19.64
N GLU A 117 -0.74 15.74 19.15
CA GLU A 117 -0.80 14.31 19.50
C GLU A 117 0.55 13.85 20.05
N ARG A 118 0.55 12.78 20.87
CA ARG A 118 1.76 12.26 21.52
C ARG A 118 2.55 11.25 20.69
N GLY A 119 2.05 10.80 19.55
CA GLY A 119 2.70 9.76 18.75
C GLY A 119 1.79 9.12 17.73
N VAL A 120 2.18 7.93 17.27
CA VAL A 120 1.41 7.11 16.32
C VAL A 120 0.27 6.40 17.04
N ASP A 121 -0.92 6.34 16.41
CA ASP A 121 -1.94 5.38 16.82
C ASP A 121 -1.42 3.95 16.57
N LYS A 122 -1.01 3.29 17.66
CA LYS A 122 -0.41 1.95 17.65
C LYS A 122 -1.39 0.90 17.16
N PHE A 123 -2.67 0.98 17.56
CA PHE A 123 -3.66 -0.02 17.19
C PHE A 123 -3.90 0.02 15.69
N TYR A 124 -4.14 1.20 15.13
CA TYR A 124 -4.31 1.36 13.68
C TYR A 124 -3.04 0.93 12.93
N PHE A 125 -1.86 1.37 13.37
CA PHE A 125 -0.59 1.01 12.72
C PHE A 125 -0.37 -0.50 12.68
N TYR A 126 -0.48 -1.21 13.81
CA TYR A 126 -0.31 -2.67 13.86
C TYR A 126 -1.40 -3.42 13.11
N SER A 127 -2.63 -2.91 13.07
CA SER A 127 -3.71 -3.53 12.29
C SER A 127 -3.40 -3.56 10.80
N LEU A 128 -2.76 -2.52 10.24
CA LEU A 128 -2.37 -2.48 8.82
C LEU A 128 -1.35 -3.58 8.50
N PHE A 129 -0.36 -3.81 9.37
CA PHE A 129 0.57 -4.94 9.23
C PHE A 129 -0.15 -6.29 9.34
N GLY A 130 -1.08 -6.41 10.28
CA GLY A 130 -1.91 -7.60 10.42
C GLY A 130 -2.69 -7.92 9.14
N ILE A 131 -3.28 -6.91 8.51
CA ILE A 131 -4.01 -7.09 7.25
C ILE A 131 -3.08 -7.52 6.11
N ILE A 132 -1.89 -6.92 5.99
CA ILE A 132 -0.89 -7.35 5.00
C ILE A 132 -0.52 -8.83 5.19
N LEU A 133 -0.34 -9.27 6.44
CA LEU A 133 -0.04 -10.68 6.75
C LEU A 133 -1.18 -11.62 6.38
N ILE A 134 -2.44 -11.22 6.64
CA ILE A 134 -3.64 -11.99 6.27
C ILE A 134 -3.84 -12.05 4.74
N LEU A 135 -3.31 -11.06 4.00
CA LEU A 135 -3.43 -11.03 2.55
C LEU A 135 -2.71 -12.20 1.86
N ILE A 136 -1.63 -12.71 2.46
CA ILE A 136 -0.87 -13.86 1.94
C ILE A 136 -1.70 -15.14 1.88
N PRO A 137 -2.28 -15.65 3.00
CA PRO A 137 -3.14 -16.83 2.96
C PRO A 137 -4.42 -16.58 2.15
N TYR A 138 -4.98 -15.36 2.20
CA TYR A 138 -6.13 -14.99 1.37
C TYR A 138 -5.84 -15.17 -0.13
N PHE A 139 -4.71 -14.65 -0.62
CA PHE A 139 -4.31 -14.81 -2.02
C PHE A 139 -4.13 -16.29 -2.40
N ARG A 140 -3.47 -17.08 -1.55
CA ARG A 140 -3.31 -18.53 -1.77
C ARG A 140 -4.67 -19.23 -1.90
N MET A 141 -5.63 -18.88 -1.05
CA MET A 141 -6.99 -19.42 -1.10
C MET A 141 -7.71 -19.00 -2.40
N ARG A 142 -7.65 -17.72 -2.77
CA ARG A 142 -8.25 -17.18 -4.01
C ARG A 142 -7.74 -17.88 -5.26
N VAL A 143 -6.43 -18.15 -5.35
CA VAL A 143 -5.86 -18.90 -6.48
C VAL A 143 -6.39 -20.34 -6.54
N ARG A 144 -6.52 -21.02 -5.40
CA ARG A 144 -7.09 -22.38 -5.35
C ARG A 144 -8.55 -22.41 -5.80
N LEU A 145 -9.35 -21.45 -5.34
CA LEU A 145 -10.76 -21.33 -5.73
C LEU A 145 -10.89 -21.02 -7.22
N ALA A 146 -10.20 -19.99 -7.72
CA ALA A 146 -10.25 -19.62 -9.14
C ALA A 146 -9.84 -20.77 -10.07
N ARG A 147 -8.87 -21.60 -9.64
CA ARG A 147 -8.49 -22.81 -10.38
C ARG A 147 -9.64 -23.82 -10.47
N ARG A 148 -10.30 -24.13 -9.35
CA ARG A 148 -11.43 -25.08 -9.31
C ARG A 148 -12.60 -24.63 -10.18
N TRP A 149 -12.97 -23.35 -10.09
CA TRP A 149 -14.05 -22.79 -10.91
C TRP A 149 -13.76 -22.91 -12.41
N LYS A 150 -12.51 -22.69 -12.83
CA LYS A 150 -12.10 -22.89 -14.23
C LYS A 150 -12.08 -24.36 -14.64
N GLU A 151 -11.67 -25.26 -13.75
CA GLU A 151 -11.71 -26.71 -13.98
C GLU A 151 -13.17 -27.22 -14.12
N GLU A 152 -14.14 -26.63 -13.42
CA GLU A 152 -15.57 -26.98 -13.51
C GLU A 152 -16.27 -26.37 -14.74
N GLU A 153 -15.84 -25.20 -15.23
CA GLU A 153 -16.35 -24.60 -16.49
C GLU A 153 -15.90 -25.36 -17.75
N THR A 154 -14.72 -26.00 -17.72
CA THR A 154 -14.13 -26.67 -18.89
C THR A 154 -14.86 -27.94 -19.36
N PRO A 155 -15.39 -28.85 -18.51
CA PRO A 155 -16.08 -30.07 -18.97
C PRO A 155 -17.46 -29.80 -19.59
N ALA A 156 -18.10 -28.64 -19.34
CA ALA A 156 -19.41 -28.32 -19.89
C ALA A 156 -19.38 -27.77 -21.32
N GLN A 157 -18.20 -27.38 -21.83
CA GLN A 157 -18.07 -26.74 -23.14
C GLN A 157 -17.80 -27.72 -24.28
N ASP A 158 -17.30 -28.93 -23.98
CA ASP A 158 -17.01 -29.98 -24.98
C ASP A 158 -18.25 -30.78 -25.42
N SER A 159 -19.39 -30.68 -24.73
CA SER A 159 -20.62 -31.40 -25.08
C SER A 159 -21.50 -30.69 -26.11
N HIS A 160 -21.18 -29.44 -26.49
CA HIS A 160 -21.97 -28.67 -27.45
C HIS A 160 -21.37 -28.59 -28.86
N THR A 161 -20.21 -29.22 -29.10
CA THR A 161 -19.51 -29.21 -30.41
C THR A 161 -19.55 -30.55 -31.14
N LYS A 162 -20.53 -31.41 -30.81
CA LYS A 162 -20.84 -32.62 -31.57
C LYS A 162 -22.31 -32.62 -31.96
N HIS A 163 -22.65 -31.90 -33.03
CA HIS A 163 -23.77 -32.23 -33.91
C HIS A 163 -23.53 -31.63 -35.29
#